data_AF-A0A968XZX1-F1
#
_entry.id   AF-A0A968XZX1-F1
#
_cell.length_a   1.000
_cell.length_b   1.000
_cell.length_c   1.000
_cell.angle_alpha   90.00
_cell.angle_beta   90.00
_cell.angle_gamma   90.00
#
_symmetry.space_group_name_H-M   'P 1'
#
loop_
_entity.id
_entity.type
_entity.pdbx_description
1 polymer ?
#
loop_
_entity_poly.entity_id
_entity_poly.type
_entity_poly.pdbx_seq_one_letter_code
_entity_poly.pdbx_strand_id
1 'polypeptide(L)'
;MMKQFVDVTQQLTKLTNNLWESNKKLQKAMLPPKVVHWKTPLLLSIFLALLTVAAPTDWSTRTLIADMSWLFFTLSMGLLTSQKPFAIQGVALSPWVTSFLIGLWLLVRLPADRKEIAWISGPIIAVVVLAIILIWQSESKWERVRSLVRPQFVMITLIHLLFSCWFGFHFLVQGWLQQYPSVLSEDLRKSDFVVTFQRPTINRSRGVVILNEMEKYLKNEARTKPWPQVEQMLIDIDNQRFFLRNEALKRIKRVPEDDSWNVETTVVQGDARYQLDMQADWLGLVFRPEVYSFSKSCEVIDIGNRATVTCSNIKRSKPGEKQNGAAGDSQV
;
A
#
# COMPACT_ATOMS: atom_id res chain seq x y z
N MET A 1 -56.87 -34.45 33.25
CA MET A 1 -56.12 -33.25 33.70
C MET A 1 -54.89 -33.57 34.55
N MET A 2 -54.96 -34.47 35.54
CA MET A 2 -53.82 -34.75 36.44
C MET A 2 -52.57 -35.36 35.74
N LYS A 3 -52.75 -36.26 34.76
CA LYS A 3 -51.62 -36.85 34.00
C LYS A 3 -50.84 -35.84 33.15
N GLN A 4 -51.52 -34.81 32.65
CA GLN A 4 -50.92 -33.81 31.77
C GLN A 4 -50.03 -32.84 32.57
N PHE A 5 -50.42 -32.53 33.82
CA PHE A 5 -49.60 -31.74 34.74
C PHE A 5 -48.33 -32.49 35.19
N VAL A 6 -48.41 -33.80 35.40
CA VAL A 6 -47.25 -34.62 35.79
C VAL A 6 -46.23 -34.71 34.65
N ASP A 7 -46.69 -34.78 33.39
CA ASP A 7 -45.79 -34.86 32.23
C ASP A 7 -45.03 -33.54 31.99
N VAL A 8 -45.68 -32.39 32.18
CA VAL A 8 -45.05 -31.07 32.05
C VAL A 8 -43.97 -30.83 33.12
N THR A 9 -44.21 -31.23 34.37
CA THR A 9 -43.20 -31.08 35.44
C THR A 9 -42.00 -32.01 35.23
N GLN A 10 -42.23 -33.20 34.66
CA GLN A 10 -41.17 -34.15 34.31
C GLN A 10 -40.33 -33.68 33.12
N GLN A 11 -40.93 -33.01 32.13
CA GLN A 11 -40.20 -32.37 31.03
C GLN A 11 -39.37 -31.16 31.50
N LEU A 12 -39.93 -30.32 32.39
CA LEU A 12 -39.24 -29.16 32.94
C LEU A 12 -38.02 -29.58 33.79
N THR A 13 -38.16 -30.60 34.63
CA THR A 13 -37.03 -31.12 35.43
C THR A 13 -35.95 -31.77 34.56
N LYS A 14 -36.32 -32.41 33.44
CA LYS A 14 -35.34 -32.94 32.48
C LYS A 14 -34.59 -31.83 31.75
N LEU A 15 -35.28 -30.75 31.38
CA LEU A 15 -34.68 -29.56 30.76
C LEU A 15 -33.73 -28.83 31.72
N THR A 16 -34.13 -28.59 32.96
CA THR A 16 -33.27 -27.92 33.96
C THR A 16 -32.03 -28.73 34.29
N ASN A 17 -32.16 -30.05 34.44
CA ASN A 17 -31.02 -30.94 34.69
C ASN A 17 -30.07 -31.00 33.49
N ASN A 18 -30.58 -31.06 32.26
CA ASN A 18 -29.75 -31.03 31.05
C ASN A 18 -29.02 -29.68 30.88
N LEU A 19 -29.69 -28.56 31.18
CA LEU A 19 -29.07 -27.23 31.18
C LEU A 19 -28.01 -27.10 32.26
N TRP A 20 -28.27 -27.63 33.45
CA TRP A 20 -27.32 -27.62 34.58
C TRP A 20 -26.06 -28.44 34.27
N GLU A 21 -26.22 -29.66 33.75
CA GLU A 21 -25.09 -30.51 33.37
C GLU A 21 -24.31 -29.93 32.18
N SER A 22 -25.00 -29.31 31.21
CA SER A 22 -24.34 -28.58 30.12
C SER A 22 -23.56 -27.38 30.64
N ASN A 23 -24.13 -26.61 31.57
CA ASN A 23 -23.47 -25.47 32.20
C ASN A 23 -22.25 -25.92 33.03
N LYS A 24 -22.34 -27.02 33.78
CA LYS A 24 -21.18 -27.59 34.50
C LYS A 24 -20.06 -28.02 33.55
N LYS A 25 -20.39 -28.64 32.42
CA LYS A 25 -19.40 -29.01 31.39
C LYS A 25 -18.73 -27.77 30.79
N LEU A 26 -19.52 -26.74 30.47
CA LEU A 26 -19.03 -25.44 30.00
C LEU A 26 -18.14 -24.75 31.05
N GLN A 27 -18.55 -24.75 32.31
CA GLN A 27 -17.81 -24.12 33.41
C GLN A 27 -16.48 -24.84 33.66
N LYS A 28 -16.46 -26.18 33.65
CA LYS A 28 -15.21 -26.97 33.71
C LYS A 28 -14.33 -26.76 32.47
N ALA A 29 -14.92 -26.53 31.30
CA ALA A 29 -14.19 -26.24 30.08
C ALA A 29 -13.61 -24.82 30.06
N MET A 30 -14.28 -23.82 30.65
CA MET A 30 -13.82 -22.43 30.66
C MET A 30 -12.85 -22.12 31.81
N LEU A 31 -12.99 -22.77 32.97
CA LEU A 31 -12.13 -22.48 34.11
C LEU A 31 -10.67 -22.92 33.85
N PRO A 32 -9.69 -22.05 34.14
CA PRO A 32 -8.29 -22.37 33.96
C PRO A 32 -7.83 -23.38 35.01
N PRO A 33 -7.06 -24.42 34.63
CA PRO A 33 -6.53 -25.39 35.58
C PRO A 33 -5.42 -24.83 36.48
N LYS A 34 -4.77 -23.73 36.07
CA LYS A 34 -3.69 -23.03 36.78
C LYS A 34 -3.77 -21.52 36.49
N VAL A 35 -3.23 -20.70 37.40
CA VAL A 35 -3.20 -19.23 37.26
C VAL A 35 -2.46 -18.79 35.99
N VAL A 36 -1.36 -19.48 35.65
CA VAL A 36 -0.60 -19.27 34.41
C VAL A 36 -1.08 -20.27 33.36
N HIS A 37 -2.19 -19.96 32.69
CA HIS A 37 -2.76 -20.79 31.63
C HIS A 37 -3.37 -19.89 30.55
N TRP A 38 -3.31 -20.24 29.27
CA TRP A 38 -3.79 -19.38 28.17
C TRP A 38 -5.24 -18.88 28.34
N LYS A 39 -6.08 -19.67 29.01
CA LYS A 39 -7.47 -19.30 29.33
C LYS A 39 -7.60 -18.06 30.23
N THR A 40 -6.64 -17.77 31.12
CA THR A 40 -6.73 -16.59 32.02
C THR A 40 -6.66 -15.26 31.26
N PRO A 41 -5.63 -14.98 30.44
CA PRO A 41 -5.61 -13.76 29.64
C PRO A 41 -6.70 -13.76 28.55
N LEU A 42 -7.16 -14.93 28.07
CA LEU A 42 -8.28 -14.97 27.12
C LEU A 42 -9.58 -14.43 27.73
N LEU A 43 -9.94 -14.93 28.91
CA LEU A 43 -11.15 -14.49 29.60
C LEU A 43 -11.06 -13.01 29.96
N LEU A 44 -9.88 -12.54 30.39
CA LEU A 44 -9.65 -11.12 30.66
C LEU A 44 -9.78 -10.27 29.38
N SER A 45 -9.26 -10.74 28.25
CA SER A 45 -9.43 -10.08 26.96
C SER A 45 -10.89 -9.95 26.56
N ILE A 46 -11.66 -11.04 26.65
CA ILE A 46 -13.09 -11.05 26.33
C ILE A 46 -13.86 -10.10 27.25
N PHE A 47 -13.55 -10.12 28.54
CA PHE A 47 -14.16 -9.22 29.51
C PHE A 47 -13.91 -7.74 29.17
N LEU A 48 -12.65 -7.38 28.86
CA LEU A 48 -12.31 -6.02 28.46
C LEU A 48 -12.94 -5.62 27.11
N ALA A 49 -13.06 -6.55 26.16
CA ALA A 49 -13.76 -6.31 24.89
C ALA A 49 -15.24 -6.01 25.13
N LEU A 50 -15.90 -6.77 26.00
CA LEU A 50 -17.30 -6.53 26.37
C LEU A 50 -17.46 -5.18 27.08
N LEU A 51 -16.53 -4.81 27.97
CA LEU A 51 -16.52 -3.49 28.60
C LEU A 51 -16.38 -2.36 27.59
N THR A 52 -15.58 -2.55 26.53
CA THR A 52 -15.42 -1.56 25.46
C THR A 52 -16.76 -1.25 24.77
N VAL A 53 -17.60 -2.26 24.57
CA VAL A 53 -18.92 -2.11 23.91
C VAL A 53 -19.99 -1.62 24.88
N ALA A 54 -19.99 -2.12 26.12
CA ALA A 54 -21.07 -1.89 27.08
C ALA A 54 -20.93 -0.57 27.88
N ALA A 55 -19.71 -0.09 28.12
CA ALA A 55 -19.50 1.08 28.97
C ALA A 55 -19.71 2.40 28.20
N PRO A 56 -20.53 3.34 28.72
CA PRO A 56 -20.61 4.70 28.20
C PRO A 56 -19.40 5.51 28.68
N THR A 57 -18.25 5.28 28.06
CA THR A 57 -16.98 5.98 28.32
C THR A 57 -16.57 6.83 27.13
N ASP A 58 -15.66 7.77 27.38
CA ASP A 58 -15.05 8.62 26.36
C ASP A 58 -14.25 7.79 25.33
N TRP A 59 -14.06 8.36 24.14
CA TRP A 59 -13.36 7.68 23.04
C TRP A 59 -11.94 7.23 23.41
N SER A 60 -11.20 8.04 24.18
CA SER A 60 -9.83 7.72 24.59
C SER A 60 -9.82 6.48 25.48
N THR A 61 -10.61 6.48 26.55
CA THR A 61 -10.74 5.33 27.46
C THR A 61 -11.22 4.08 26.75
N ARG A 62 -12.22 4.19 25.84
CA ARG A 62 -12.67 3.05 25.02
C ARG A 62 -11.54 2.45 24.20
N THR A 63 -10.73 3.30 23.56
CA THR A 63 -9.61 2.80 22.74
C THR A 63 -8.50 2.18 23.59
N LEU A 64 -8.25 2.69 24.80
CA LEU A 64 -7.28 2.11 25.72
C LEU A 64 -7.76 0.74 26.23
N ILE A 65 -9.03 0.60 26.59
CA ILE A 65 -9.60 -0.70 27.00
C ILE A 65 -9.57 -1.69 25.83
N ALA A 66 -9.86 -1.24 24.61
CA ALA A 66 -9.75 -2.08 23.40
C ALA A 66 -8.31 -2.55 23.15
N ASP A 67 -7.33 -1.67 23.31
CA ASP A 67 -5.91 -2.01 23.20
C ASP A 67 -5.48 -3.01 24.27
N MET A 68 -5.88 -2.80 25.52
CA MET A 68 -5.59 -3.74 26.60
C MET A 68 -6.24 -5.10 26.32
N SER A 69 -7.49 -5.11 25.85
CA SER A 69 -8.18 -6.34 25.42
C SER A 69 -7.39 -7.06 24.34
N TRP A 70 -6.90 -6.33 23.32
CA TRP A 70 -6.09 -6.91 22.27
C TRP A 70 -4.77 -7.45 22.80
N LEU A 71 -4.08 -6.72 23.68
CA LEU A 71 -2.82 -7.17 24.29
C LEU A 71 -3.00 -8.49 25.06
N PHE A 72 -4.04 -8.60 25.88
CA PHE A 72 -4.37 -9.86 26.56
C PHE A 72 -4.76 -10.98 25.58
N PHE A 73 -5.42 -10.65 24.47
CA PHE A 73 -5.70 -11.62 23.41
C PHE A 73 -4.42 -12.16 22.79
N THR A 74 -3.48 -11.29 22.41
CA THR A 74 -2.15 -11.67 21.90
C THR A 74 -1.40 -12.55 22.89
N LEU A 75 -1.39 -12.18 24.17
CA LEU A 75 -0.73 -12.95 25.22
C LEU A 75 -1.35 -14.34 25.35
N SER A 76 -2.68 -14.43 25.34
CA SER A 76 -3.42 -15.69 25.35
C SER A 76 -3.03 -16.57 24.16
N MET A 77 -3.07 -16.03 22.95
CA MET A 77 -2.72 -16.78 21.74
C MET A 77 -1.26 -17.23 21.76
N GLY A 78 -0.34 -16.40 22.27
CA GLY A 78 1.05 -16.76 22.47
C GLY A 78 1.24 -17.92 23.45
N LEU A 79 0.51 -17.92 24.57
CA LEU A 79 0.57 -19.02 25.53
C LEU A 79 -0.08 -20.29 24.98
N LEU A 80 -1.19 -20.17 24.26
CA LEU A 80 -1.89 -21.29 23.63
C LEU A 80 -0.98 -22.00 22.61
N THR A 81 -0.34 -21.24 21.74
CA THR A 81 0.54 -21.74 20.68
C THR A 81 1.91 -22.19 21.18
N SER A 82 2.24 -21.91 22.45
CA SER A 82 3.43 -22.47 23.11
C SER A 82 3.20 -23.90 23.62
N GLN A 83 1.95 -24.36 23.71
CA GLN A 83 1.62 -25.70 24.19
C GLN A 83 1.50 -26.70 23.01
N LYS A 84 1.78 -27.99 23.27
CA LYS A 84 1.53 -29.07 22.28
C LYS A 84 0.03 -29.08 21.94
N PRO A 85 -0.36 -29.30 20.66
CA PRO A 85 0.41 -29.80 19.52
C PRO A 85 1.09 -28.73 18.64
N PHE A 86 1.02 -27.45 19.01
CA PHE A 86 1.45 -26.34 18.15
C PHE A 86 2.97 -26.09 18.15
N ALA A 87 3.74 -26.95 18.80
CA ALA A 87 5.21 -26.95 18.74
C ALA A 87 5.68 -28.05 17.76
N ILE A 88 6.17 -27.64 16.59
CA ILE A 88 6.66 -28.55 15.55
C ILE A 88 8.16 -28.76 15.79
N GLN A 89 8.59 -30.01 16.01
CA GLN A 89 10.01 -30.38 16.18
C GLN A 89 10.78 -29.56 17.23
N GLY A 90 10.12 -29.16 18.32
CA GLY A 90 10.74 -28.37 19.41
C GLY A 90 10.77 -26.85 19.15
N VAL A 91 10.23 -26.39 18.02
CA VAL A 91 10.07 -24.97 17.69
C VAL A 91 8.61 -24.56 17.95
N ALA A 92 8.38 -23.70 18.93
CA ALA A 92 7.03 -23.28 19.33
C ALA A 92 6.48 -22.22 18.37
N LEU A 93 5.30 -22.42 17.75
CA LEU A 93 4.72 -21.48 16.78
C LEU A 93 4.38 -20.07 17.35
N SER A 94 4.47 -19.93 18.67
CA SER A 94 4.12 -18.74 19.44
C SER A 94 4.75 -17.42 18.98
N PRO A 95 6.06 -17.31 18.72
CA PRO A 95 6.67 -16.05 18.32
C PRO A 95 6.11 -15.52 17.00
N TRP A 96 5.77 -16.41 16.05
CA TRP A 96 5.20 -16.01 14.77
C TRP A 96 3.76 -15.53 14.91
N VAL A 97 2.93 -16.27 15.66
CA VAL A 97 1.52 -15.90 15.85
C VAL A 97 1.39 -14.60 16.66
N THR A 98 2.17 -14.46 17.74
CA THR A 98 2.19 -13.24 18.55
C THR A 98 2.70 -12.05 17.75
N SER A 99 3.79 -12.21 17.00
CA SER A 99 4.30 -11.19 16.10
C SER A 99 3.27 -10.77 15.06
N PHE A 100 2.56 -11.70 14.45
CA PHE A 100 1.56 -11.40 13.44
C PHE A 100 0.40 -10.58 14.02
N LEU A 101 -0.08 -10.98 15.20
CA LEU A 101 -1.17 -10.27 15.89
C LEU A 101 -0.74 -8.88 16.40
N ILE A 102 0.50 -8.71 16.86
CA ILE A 102 1.05 -7.39 17.21
C ILE A 102 1.20 -6.54 15.95
N GLY A 103 1.69 -7.11 14.84
CA GLY A 103 1.79 -6.45 13.55
C GLY A 103 0.42 -5.98 13.03
N LEU A 104 -0.62 -6.82 13.17
CA LEU A 104 -1.98 -6.47 12.79
C LEU A 104 -2.55 -5.33 13.64
N TRP A 105 -2.27 -5.33 14.94
CA TRP A 105 -2.62 -4.21 15.82
C TRP A 105 -1.92 -2.91 15.41
N LEU A 106 -0.63 -2.96 15.10
CA LEU A 106 0.10 -1.81 14.58
C LEU A 106 -0.50 -1.29 13.27
N LEU A 107 -0.94 -2.16 12.36
CA LEU A 107 -1.60 -1.74 11.11
C LEU A 107 -2.92 -0.99 11.34
N VAL A 108 -3.65 -1.34 12.40
CA VAL A 108 -4.91 -0.69 12.76
C VAL A 108 -4.66 0.65 13.48
N ARG A 109 -3.61 0.73 14.33
CA ARG A 109 -3.31 1.94 15.12
C ARG A 109 -2.46 2.97 14.40
N LEU A 110 -1.60 2.55 13.48
CA LEU A 110 -0.72 3.47 12.76
C LEU A 110 -1.48 4.24 11.68
N PRO A 111 -1.15 5.54 11.49
CA PRO A 111 -1.71 6.34 10.42
C PRO A 111 -1.27 5.80 9.05
N ALA A 112 -2.02 6.14 8.00
CA ALA A 112 -1.85 5.53 6.67
C ALA A 112 -0.45 5.72 6.06
N ASP A 113 0.25 6.79 6.44
CA ASP A 113 1.62 7.15 6.04
C ASP A 113 2.73 6.35 6.75
N ARG A 114 2.38 5.53 7.75
CA ARG A 114 3.35 4.78 8.57
C ARG A 114 3.03 3.29 8.69
N LYS A 115 2.09 2.77 7.90
CA LYS A 115 1.68 1.37 7.96
C LYS A 115 2.81 0.40 7.57
N GLU A 116 3.81 0.88 6.84
CA GLU A 116 5.02 0.15 6.47
C GLU A 116 5.79 -0.32 7.71
N ILE A 117 5.79 0.48 8.79
CA ILE A 117 6.48 0.15 10.05
C ILE A 117 5.97 -1.17 10.63
N ALA A 118 4.65 -1.44 10.54
CA ALA A 118 4.08 -2.67 11.05
C ALA A 118 4.65 -3.91 10.34
N TRP A 119 4.77 -3.87 9.02
CA TRP A 119 5.33 -4.96 8.22
C TRP A 119 6.84 -5.14 8.44
N ILE A 120 7.59 -4.03 8.52
CA ILE A 120 9.05 -4.04 8.73
C ILE A 120 9.38 -4.58 10.12
N SER A 121 8.63 -4.13 11.14
CA SER A 121 8.85 -4.48 12.55
C SER A 121 8.40 -5.90 12.90
N GLY A 122 7.44 -6.48 12.16
CA GLY A 122 6.88 -7.81 12.43
C GLY A 122 7.95 -8.87 12.67
N PRO A 123 8.82 -9.19 11.69
CA PRO A 123 9.88 -10.18 11.87
C PRO A 123 10.78 -9.92 13.09
N ILE A 124 11.06 -8.66 13.43
CA ILE A 124 11.86 -8.29 14.60
C ILE A 124 11.10 -8.60 15.90
N ILE A 125 9.81 -8.28 15.96
CA ILE A 125 8.95 -8.59 17.11
C ILE A 125 8.91 -10.10 17.34
N ALA A 126 8.86 -10.92 16.29
CA ALA A 126 8.94 -12.39 16.42
C ALA A 126 10.23 -12.84 17.13
N VAL A 127 11.37 -12.26 16.77
CA VAL A 127 12.65 -12.57 17.44
C VAL A 127 12.63 -12.15 18.91
N VAL A 128 12.10 -10.97 19.22
CA VAL A 128 11.98 -10.48 20.60
C VAL A 128 11.10 -11.39 21.43
N VAL A 129 9.93 -11.81 20.90
CA VAL A 129 9.04 -12.73 21.61
C VAL A 129 9.71 -14.10 21.82
N LEU A 130 10.41 -14.63 20.80
CA LEU A 130 11.17 -15.87 20.94
C LEU A 130 12.23 -15.75 22.03
N ALA A 131 12.97 -14.64 22.08
CA ALA A 131 13.96 -14.39 23.12
C ALA A 131 13.33 -14.38 24.51
N ILE A 132 12.18 -13.72 24.68
CA ILE A 132 11.44 -13.69 25.96
C ILE A 132 11.03 -15.10 26.39
N ILE A 133 10.50 -15.92 25.46
CA ILE A 133 10.09 -17.30 25.76
C ILE A 133 11.29 -18.15 26.20
N LEU A 134 12.42 -18.07 25.48
CA LEU A 134 13.64 -18.81 25.82
C LEU A 134 14.19 -18.39 27.20
N ILE A 135 14.17 -17.09 27.51
CA ILE A 135 14.60 -16.57 28.80
C ILE A 135 13.69 -17.06 29.93
N TRP A 136 12.36 -17.08 29.71
CA TRP A 136 11.38 -17.51 30.70
C TRP A 136 11.50 -18.99 31.06
N GLN A 137 11.79 -19.85 30.08
CA GLN A 137 11.93 -21.29 30.29
C GLN A 137 13.27 -21.70 30.93
N SER A 138 14.24 -20.78 30.99
CA SER A 138 15.59 -21.09 31.50
C SER A 138 15.65 -20.98 33.03
N GLU A 139 15.94 -22.09 33.71
CA GLU A 139 15.99 -22.14 35.18
C GLU A 139 17.21 -21.42 35.78
N SER A 140 18.33 -21.34 35.03
CA SER A 140 19.57 -20.70 35.46
C SER A 140 19.92 -19.43 34.65
N LYS A 141 20.57 -18.46 35.30
CA LYS A 141 21.10 -17.24 34.64
C LYS A 141 22.09 -17.58 33.51
N TRP A 142 22.91 -18.60 33.69
CA TRP A 142 23.87 -19.06 32.68
C TRP A 142 23.19 -19.74 31.48
N GLU A 143 22.09 -20.44 31.73
CA GLU A 143 21.32 -21.11 30.69
C GLU A 143 20.56 -20.11 29.81
N ARG A 144 20.12 -18.98 30.38
CA ARG A 144 19.53 -17.85 29.61
C ARG A 144 20.50 -17.28 28.58
N VAL A 145 21.76 -17.05 28.96
CA VAL A 145 22.77 -16.53 28.02
C VAL A 145 23.10 -17.59 26.99
N ARG A 146 23.28 -18.84 27.43
CA ARG A 146 23.62 -19.95 26.52
C ARG A 146 22.53 -20.23 25.49
N SER A 147 21.25 -20.04 25.82
CA SER A 147 20.13 -20.27 24.89
C SER A 147 20.07 -19.22 23.78
N LEU A 148 20.39 -17.95 24.08
CA LEU A 148 20.43 -16.85 23.11
C LEU A 148 21.64 -16.92 22.17
N VAL A 149 22.76 -17.50 22.61
CA VAL A 149 23.97 -17.63 21.77
C VAL A 149 23.98 -18.95 20.97
N ARG A 150 22.92 -19.77 21.05
CA ARG A 150 22.84 -21.01 20.25
C ARG A 150 22.82 -20.67 18.76
N PRO A 151 23.56 -21.39 17.91
CA PRO A 151 23.56 -21.19 16.46
C PRO A 151 22.15 -21.17 15.85
N GLN A 152 21.23 -21.98 16.36
CA GLN A 152 19.85 -22.03 15.90
C GLN A 152 19.10 -20.69 16.15
N PHE A 153 19.27 -20.07 17.32
CA PHE A 153 18.62 -18.77 17.60
C PHE A 153 19.24 -17.65 16.76
N VAL A 154 20.56 -17.67 16.59
CA VAL A 154 21.27 -16.71 15.73
C VAL A 154 20.79 -16.84 14.28
N MET A 155 20.70 -18.04 13.74
CA MET A 155 20.18 -18.26 12.38
C MET A 155 18.73 -17.79 12.23
N ILE A 156 17.85 -18.11 13.18
CA ILE A 156 16.46 -17.61 13.17
C ILE A 156 16.45 -16.08 13.17
N THR A 157 17.26 -15.45 14.02
CA THR A 157 17.38 -13.99 14.12
C THR A 157 17.83 -13.37 12.79
N LEU A 158 18.87 -13.92 12.16
CA LEU A 158 19.36 -13.44 10.88
C LEU A 158 18.34 -13.59 9.76
N ILE A 159 17.59 -14.70 9.73
CA ILE A 159 16.51 -14.91 8.76
C ILE A 159 15.41 -13.84 8.94
N HIS A 160 14.99 -13.56 10.17
CA HIS A 160 13.96 -12.54 10.42
C HIS A 160 14.46 -11.13 10.13
N LEU A 161 15.73 -10.84 10.45
CA LEU A 161 16.37 -9.58 10.07
C LEU A 161 16.40 -9.41 8.55
N LEU A 162 16.77 -10.46 7.82
CA LEU A 162 16.75 -10.47 6.36
C LEU A 162 15.35 -10.19 5.81
N PHE A 163 14.31 -10.83 6.36
CA PHE A 163 12.92 -10.53 5.99
C PHE A 163 12.54 -9.07 6.28
N SER A 164 12.92 -8.54 7.45
CA SER A 164 12.69 -7.13 7.80
C SER A 164 13.36 -6.18 6.80
N CYS A 165 14.60 -6.47 6.42
CA CYS A 165 15.32 -5.73 5.37
C CYS A 165 14.63 -5.82 4.02
N TRP A 166 14.14 -7.00 3.62
CA TRP A 166 13.38 -7.16 2.37
C TRP A 166 12.08 -6.37 2.36
N PHE A 167 11.34 -6.34 3.47
CA PHE A 167 10.16 -5.48 3.59
C PHE A 167 10.53 -4.00 3.50
N GLY A 168 11.57 -3.57 4.21
CA GLY A 168 12.06 -2.19 4.14
C GLY A 168 12.46 -1.79 2.73
N PHE A 169 13.23 -2.64 2.05
CA PHE A 169 13.61 -2.45 0.65
C PHE A 169 12.40 -2.40 -0.27
N HIS A 170 11.43 -3.31 -0.11
CA HIS A 170 10.20 -3.31 -0.90
C HIS A 170 9.45 -1.98 -0.78
N PHE A 171 9.20 -1.49 0.44
CA PHE A 171 8.50 -0.21 0.62
C PHE A 171 9.30 0.99 0.11
N LEU A 172 10.62 0.97 0.26
CA LEU A 172 11.50 1.99 -0.32
C LEU A 172 11.36 2.04 -1.85
N VAL A 173 11.42 0.89 -2.52
CA VAL A 173 11.26 0.79 -3.97
C VAL A 173 9.85 1.20 -4.39
N GLN A 174 8.81 0.76 -3.70
CA GLN A 174 7.43 1.18 -4.00
C GLN A 174 7.26 2.70 -3.86
N GLY A 175 7.83 3.30 -2.81
CA GLY A 175 7.83 4.75 -2.63
C GLY A 175 8.53 5.49 -3.77
N TRP A 176 9.68 4.98 -4.20
CA TRP A 176 10.41 5.53 -5.35
C TRP A 176 9.60 5.44 -6.64
N LEU A 177 8.98 4.30 -6.92
CA LEU A 177 8.15 4.08 -8.11
C LEU A 177 6.89 4.97 -8.13
N GLN A 178 6.33 5.32 -6.97
CA GLN A 178 5.21 6.26 -6.88
C GLN A 178 5.63 7.70 -7.17
N GLN A 179 6.85 8.08 -6.79
CA GLN A 179 7.39 9.41 -7.01
C GLN A 179 7.94 9.59 -8.44
N TYR A 180 8.46 8.51 -9.04
CA TYR A 180 9.09 8.48 -10.36
C TYR A 180 8.50 7.37 -11.24
N PRO A 181 7.19 7.42 -11.59
CA PRO A 181 6.54 6.41 -12.42
C PRO A 181 7.21 6.17 -13.78
N SER A 182 7.94 7.13 -14.36
CA SER A 182 8.64 6.90 -15.64
C SER A 182 9.74 5.85 -15.57
N VAL A 183 10.26 5.53 -14.37
CA VAL A 183 11.18 4.40 -14.16
C VAL A 183 10.56 3.08 -14.63
N LEU A 184 9.23 2.92 -14.53
CA LEU A 184 8.52 1.73 -15.02
C LEU A 184 8.44 1.64 -16.54
N SER A 185 8.70 2.74 -17.24
CA SER A 185 8.70 2.81 -18.71
C SER A 185 10.10 2.58 -19.31
N GLU A 186 11.13 2.48 -18.46
CA GLU A 186 12.48 2.15 -18.85
C GLU A 186 12.70 0.63 -18.95
N ASP A 187 13.58 0.22 -19.86
CA ASP A 187 13.97 -1.18 -19.98
C ASP A 187 15.07 -1.51 -18.96
N LEU A 188 14.65 -1.96 -17.77
CA LEU A 188 15.55 -2.35 -16.69
C LEU A 188 16.12 -3.77 -16.85
N ARG A 189 15.88 -4.46 -17.97
CA ARG A 189 16.38 -5.84 -18.21
C ARG A 189 17.91 -5.97 -18.17
N LYS A 190 18.63 -4.86 -18.31
CA LYS A 190 20.10 -4.81 -18.20
C LYS A 190 20.59 -4.33 -16.82
N SER A 191 19.70 -4.14 -15.86
CA SER A 191 20.06 -3.77 -14.49
C SER A 191 20.39 -5.04 -13.70
N ASP A 192 21.56 -5.05 -13.05
CA ASP A 192 21.97 -6.14 -12.15
C ASP A 192 21.13 -6.19 -10.86
N PHE A 193 20.30 -5.17 -10.60
CA PHE A 193 19.60 -4.98 -9.33
C PHE A 193 18.07 -5.07 -9.43
N VAL A 194 17.46 -4.89 -10.61
CA VAL A 194 15.99 -4.81 -10.74
C VAL A 194 15.48 -5.71 -11.86
N VAL A 195 14.79 -6.79 -11.47
CA VAL A 195 14.09 -7.67 -12.42
C VAL A 195 12.65 -7.16 -12.61
N THR A 196 12.37 -6.55 -13.76
CA THR A 196 11.00 -6.14 -14.12
C THR A 196 10.19 -7.33 -14.64
N PHE A 197 9.18 -7.77 -13.89
CA PHE A 197 8.26 -8.84 -14.31
C PHE A 197 7.22 -8.40 -15.36
N GLN A 198 7.04 -7.10 -15.57
CA GLN A 198 6.12 -6.54 -16.55
C GLN A 198 6.90 -5.90 -17.70
N ARG A 199 6.45 -6.12 -18.95
CA ARG A 199 7.05 -5.44 -20.12
C ARG A 199 6.84 -3.93 -19.97
N PRO A 200 7.88 -3.09 -20.18
CA PRO A 200 7.72 -1.65 -20.13
C PRO A 200 6.69 -1.24 -21.19
N THR A 201 5.66 -0.50 -20.76
CA THR A 201 4.66 0.08 -21.66
C THR A 201 4.82 1.59 -21.67
N ILE A 202 4.90 2.17 -22.87
CA ILE A 202 5.06 3.62 -23.08
C ILE A 202 3.95 4.40 -22.36
N ASN A 203 2.75 3.80 -22.29
CA ASN A 203 1.55 4.38 -21.65
C ASN A 203 1.66 4.66 -20.15
N ARG A 204 2.72 4.18 -19.47
CA ARG A 204 2.93 4.42 -18.04
C ARG A 204 3.90 5.55 -17.71
N SER A 205 4.60 6.10 -18.70
CA SER A 205 5.50 7.24 -18.44
C SER A 205 4.69 8.47 -18.04
N ARG A 206 5.29 9.32 -17.20
CA ARG A 206 4.62 10.53 -16.73
C ARG A 206 4.43 11.55 -17.85
N GLY A 207 5.39 11.69 -18.76
CA GLY A 207 5.25 12.54 -19.95
C GLY A 207 4.05 12.15 -20.81
N VAL A 208 3.81 10.85 -21.01
CA VAL A 208 2.62 10.35 -21.73
C VAL A 208 1.32 10.70 -21.01
N VAL A 209 1.29 10.59 -19.67
CA VAL A 209 0.12 10.98 -18.87
C VAL A 209 -0.17 12.48 -19.05
N ILE A 210 0.85 13.34 -18.99
CA ILE A 210 0.69 14.78 -19.20
C ILE A 210 0.13 15.08 -20.59
N LEU A 211 0.71 14.51 -21.65
CA LEU A 211 0.27 14.72 -23.03
C LEU A 211 -1.17 14.22 -23.28
N ASN A 212 -1.56 13.09 -22.68
CA ASN A 212 -2.93 12.59 -22.78
C ASN A 212 -3.94 13.49 -22.06
N GLU A 213 -3.56 14.10 -20.94
CA GLU A 213 -4.44 15.03 -20.23
C GLU A 213 -4.55 16.39 -20.92
N MET A 214 -3.47 16.85 -21.57
CA MET A 214 -3.53 18.01 -22.47
C MET A 214 -4.50 17.77 -23.63
N GLU A 215 -4.45 16.60 -24.28
CA GLU A 215 -5.42 16.22 -25.31
C GLU A 215 -6.86 16.24 -24.76
N LYS A 216 -7.09 15.65 -23.58
CA LYS A 216 -8.43 15.62 -22.98
C LYS A 216 -8.94 17.02 -22.69
N TYR A 217 -8.08 17.91 -22.19
CA TYR A 217 -8.41 19.31 -21.97
C TYR A 217 -8.82 19.99 -23.28
N LEU A 218 -8.00 19.87 -24.34
CA LEU A 218 -8.31 20.43 -25.66
C LEU A 218 -9.63 19.93 -26.23
N LYS A 219 -9.87 18.61 -26.16
CA LYS A 219 -11.14 18.00 -26.61
C LYS A 219 -12.34 18.49 -25.81
N ASN A 220 -12.16 18.75 -24.51
CA ASN A 220 -13.22 19.26 -23.67
C ASN A 220 -13.55 20.71 -24.04
N GLU A 221 -12.54 21.59 -24.10
CA GLU A 221 -12.73 22.99 -24.46
C GLU A 221 -13.34 23.15 -25.85
N ALA A 222 -12.87 22.37 -26.82
CA ALA A 222 -13.40 22.36 -28.18
C ALA A 222 -14.88 21.95 -28.27
N ARG A 223 -15.35 21.10 -27.36
CA ARG A 223 -16.76 20.67 -27.30
C ARG A 223 -17.65 21.67 -26.59
N THR A 224 -17.13 22.36 -25.59
CA THR A 224 -17.93 23.22 -24.71
C THR A 224 -17.99 24.68 -25.17
N LYS A 225 -16.99 25.14 -25.93
CA LYS A 225 -16.86 26.55 -26.35
C LYS A 225 -17.11 26.74 -27.86
N PRO A 226 -17.63 27.91 -28.27
CA PRO A 226 -17.76 28.27 -29.68
C PRO A 226 -16.38 28.52 -30.32
N TRP A 227 -16.29 28.40 -31.65
CA TRP A 227 -15.03 28.51 -32.40
C TRP A 227 -14.19 29.74 -32.03
N PRO A 228 -14.72 30.99 -31.98
CA PRO A 228 -13.90 32.17 -31.68
C PRO A 228 -13.17 32.12 -30.34
N GLN A 229 -13.75 31.45 -29.34
CA GLN A 229 -13.10 31.28 -28.03
C GLN A 229 -12.01 30.21 -28.06
N VAL A 230 -12.21 29.15 -28.86
CA VAL A 230 -11.21 28.10 -29.06
C VAL A 230 -10.05 28.63 -29.89
N GLU A 231 -10.33 29.38 -30.94
CA GLU A 231 -9.34 30.06 -31.78
C GLU A 231 -8.50 31.05 -30.95
N GLN A 232 -9.14 31.90 -30.14
CA GLN A 232 -8.40 32.79 -29.25
C GLN A 232 -7.50 32.02 -28.28
N MET A 233 -7.97 30.91 -27.72
CA MET A 233 -7.15 30.04 -26.86
C MET A 233 -5.95 29.45 -27.61
N LEU A 234 -6.13 29.01 -28.87
CA LEU A 234 -5.03 28.49 -29.70
C LEU A 234 -4.00 29.57 -30.02
N ILE A 235 -4.45 30.79 -30.31
CA ILE A 235 -3.58 31.96 -30.49
C ILE A 235 -2.84 32.29 -29.19
N ASP A 236 -3.50 32.19 -28.03
CA ASP A 236 -2.85 32.45 -26.74
C ASP A 236 -1.83 31.36 -26.37
N ILE A 237 -2.03 30.12 -26.81
CA ILE A 237 -1.04 29.03 -26.70
C ILE A 237 0.20 29.36 -27.53
N ASP A 238 0.00 29.74 -28.80
CA ASP A 238 1.10 30.07 -29.72
C ASP A 238 1.94 31.26 -29.20
N ASN A 239 1.25 32.27 -28.66
CA ASN A 239 1.89 33.45 -28.06
C ASN A 239 2.45 33.22 -26.64
N GLN A 240 2.50 31.96 -26.15
CA GLN A 240 2.96 31.60 -24.81
C GLN A 240 2.23 32.33 -23.65
N ARG A 241 1.01 32.83 -23.90
CA ARG A 241 0.15 33.46 -22.88
C ARG A 241 -0.68 32.43 -22.13
N PHE A 242 -0.86 31.25 -22.71
CA PHE A 242 -1.60 30.14 -22.12
C PHE A 242 -0.80 28.84 -22.19
N PHE A 243 -0.58 28.21 -21.04
CA PHE A 243 0.18 26.97 -20.94
C PHE A 243 -0.76 25.78 -20.71
N LEU A 244 -1.03 25.01 -21.76
CA LEU A 244 -1.83 23.77 -21.70
C LEU A 244 -1.33 22.79 -20.62
N ARG A 245 -0.01 22.71 -20.43
CA ARG A 245 0.62 21.93 -19.37
C ARG A 245 0.03 22.23 -17.99
N ASN A 246 -0.15 23.52 -17.66
CA ASN A 246 -0.60 23.92 -16.33
C ASN A 246 -2.03 23.47 -16.06
N GLU A 247 -2.91 23.51 -17.07
CA GLU A 247 -4.28 23.01 -16.94
C GLU A 247 -4.36 21.48 -16.86
N ALA A 248 -3.48 20.77 -17.57
CA ALA A 248 -3.35 19.32 -17.44
C ALA A 248 -2.85 18.92 -16.05
N LEU A 249 -1.84 19.62 -15.52
CA LEU A 249 -1.26 19.35 -14.18
C LEU A 249 -2.28 19.54 -13.05
N LYS A 250 -3.25 20.45 -13.19
CA LYS A 250 -4.34 20.62 -12.20
C LYS A 250 -5.26 19.40 -12.09
N ARG A 251 -5.35 18.56 -13.13
CA ARG A 251 -6.25 17.41 -13.20
C ARG A 251 -5.58 16.09 -12.83
N ILE A 252 -4.26 16.07 -12.68
CA ILE A 252 -3.50 14.87 -12.31
C ILE A 252 -2.89 15.00 -10.92
N LYS A 253 -2.70 13.86 -10.25
CA LYS A 253 -1.98 13.83 -8.97
C LYS A 253 -0.56 14.33 -9.19
N ARG A 254 -0.18 15.43 -8.54
CA ARG A 254 1.17 15.99 -8.63
C ARG A 254 2.20 15.04 -8.04
N VAL A 255 3.28 14.82 -8.77
CA VAL A 255 4.43 14.03 -8.33
C VAL A 255 5.70 14.85 -8.52
N PRO A 256 6.78 14.60 -7.75
CA PRO A 256 8.05 15.32 -7.92
C PRO A 256 8.61 15.24 -9.35
N GLU A 257 8.32 14.12 -10.03
CA GLU A 257 8.71 13.92 -11.43
C GLU A 257 8.17 15.01 -12.38
N ASP A 258 7.01 15.63 -12.08
CA ASP A 258 6.38 16.63 -12.95
C ASP A 258 7.28 17.84 -13.26
N ASP A 259 8.13 18.21 -12.29
CA ASP A 259 9.03 19.36 -12.41
C ASP A 259 10.24 19.03 -13.31
N SER A 260 10.51 17.75 -13.56
CA SER A 260 11.59 17.27 -14.45
C SER A 260 11.15 17.09 -15.91
N TRP A 261 9.87 17.33 -16.22
CA TRP A 261 9.33 17.29 -17.57
C TRP A 261 9.20 18.71 -18.14
N ASN A 262 9.97 19.03 -19.17
CA ASN A 262 9.73 20.21 -20.00
C ASN A 262 8.66 19.85 -21.03
N VAL A 263 7.57 20.61 -21.06
CA VAL A 263 6.48 20.36 -21.99
C VAL A 263 6.24 21.60 -22.82
N GLU A 264 6.56 21.49 -24.09
CA GLU A 264 6.42 22.55 -25.07
C GLU A 264 5.23 22.25 -25.97
N THR A 265 4.60 23.31 -26.46
CA THR A 265 3.50 23.21 -27.42
C THR A 265 3.76 24.22 -28.51
N THR A 266 3.77 23.74 -29.75
CA THR A 266 3.91 24.58 -30.93
C THR A 266 2.62 24.53 -31.72
N VAL A 267 2.21 25.68 -32.27
CA VAL A 267 0.98 25.80 -33.05
C VAL A 267 1.36 26.23 -34.46
N VAL A 268 0.88 25.49 -35.45
CA VAL A 268 1.01 25.86 -36.86
C VAL A 268 -0.38 26.22 -37.36
N GLN A 269 -0.58 27.50 -37.66
CA GLN A 269 -1.83 28.04 -38.18
C GLN A 269 -1.93 27.80 -39.69
N GLY A 270 -3.05 27.24 -40.12
CA GLY A 270 -3.53 27.25 -41.51
C GLY A 270 -4.91 27.90 -41.61
N ASP A 271 -5.44 28.05 -42.82
CA ASP A 271 -6.63 28.89 -43.10
C ASP A 271 -7.86 28.58 -42.20
N ALA A 272 -8.21 27.31 -42.04
CA ALA A 272 -9.34 26.85 -41.22
C ALA A 272 -8.96 25.67 -40.31
N ARG A 273 -7.65 25.52 -40.06
CA ARG A 273 -7.06 24.36 -39.39
C ARG A 273 -5.88 24.82 -38.56
N TYR A 274 -5.81 24.36 -37.32
CA TYR A 274 -4.66 24.54 -36.46
C TYR A 274 -4.05 23.18 -36.17
N GLN A 275 -2.76 23.04 -36.44
CA GLN A 275 -1.99 21.87 -36.02
C GLN A 275 -1.24 22.20 -34.73
N LEU A 276 -1.46 21.40 -33.70
CA LEU A 276 -0.90 21.56 -32.39
C LEU A 276 0.08 20.41 -32.11
N ASP A 277 1.36 20.71 -32.08
CA ASP A 277 2.42 19.74 -31.80
C ASP A 277 2.89 19.91 -30.36
N MET A 278 2.55 18.92 -29.53
CA MET A 278 2.92 18.86 -28.12
C MET A 278 4.12 17.94 -27.94
N GLN A 279 5.16 18.42 -27.27
CA GLN A 279 6.37 17.66 -26.97
C GLN A 279 6.64 17.69 -25.47
N ALA A 280 6.94 16.53 -24.90
CA ALA A 280 7.37 16.38 -23.51
C ALA A 280 8.79 15.81 -23.50
N ASP A 281 9.74 16.62 -23.08
CA ASP A 281 11.16 16.29 -22.96
C ASP A 281 11.52 16.04 -21.51
N TRP A 282 12.20 14.92 -21.26
CA TRP A 282 12.70 14.60 -19.93
C TRP A 282 14.01 15.32 -19.65
N LEU A 283 14.03 16.15 -18.61
CA LEU A 283 15.21 16.87 -18.12
C LEU A 283 15.82 16.27 -16.85
N GLY A 284 15.18 15.25 -16.28
CA GLY A 284 15.67 14.60 -15.06
C GLY A 284 16.87 13.69 -15.30
N LEU A 285 17.35 13.07 -14.23
CA LEU A 285 18.43 12.09 -14.32
C LEU A 285 18.01 10.94 -15.25
N VAL A 286 18.91 10.57 -16.14
CA VAL A 286 18.73 9.48 -17.10
C VAL A 286 19.76 8.39 -16.84
N PHE A 287 19.33 7.13 -16.83
CA PHE A 287 20.26 6.00 -16.75
C PHE A 287 21.05 5.79 -18.06
N ARG A 288 20.65 6.44 -19.16
CA ARG A 288 21.39 6.53 -20.42
C ARG A 288 21.48 7.99 -20.87
N PRO A 289 22.57 8.45 -21.50
CA PRO A 289 22.76 9.85 -21.91
C PRO A 289 21.78 10.35 -22.99
N GLU A 290 20.77 9.56 -23.35
CA GLU A 290 19.85 9.84 -24.45
C GLU A 290 18.57 10.47 -23.88
N VAL A 291 18.36 11.75 -24.17
CA VAL A 291 17.13 12.47 -23.83
C VAL A 291 15.95 11.76 -24.50
N TYR A 292 15.04 11.23 -23.69
CA TYR A 292 13.81 10.63 -24.20
C TYR A 292 12.73 11.69 -24.25
N SER A 293 12.06 11.76 -25.39
CA SER A 293 10.95 12.69 -25.61
C SER A 293 9.72 11.98 -26.13
N PHE A 294 8.58 12.52 -25.76
CA PHE A 294 7.28 12.07 -26.25
C PHE A 294 6.65 13.20 -27.05
N SER A 295 6.18 12.89 -28.25
CA SER A 295 5.49 13.86 -29.09
C SER A 295 4.09 13.40 -29.46
N LYS A 296 3.19 14.35 -29.56
CA LYS A 296 1.80 14.14 -29.94
C LYS A 296 1.29 15.33 -30.75
N SER A 297 0.81 15.04 -31.94
CA SER A 297 0.21 16.03 -32.83
C SER A 297 -1.31 15.95 -32.79
N CYS A 298 -1.98 17.10 -32.67
CA CYS A 298 -3.44 17.25 -32.69
C CYS A 298 -3.86 18.28 -33.73
N GLU A 299 -4.82 17.94 -34.57
CA GLU A 299 -5.43 18.86 -35.53
C GLU A 299 -6.76 19.38 -34.96
N VAL A 300 -6.97 20.70 -35.02
CA VAL A 300 -8.19 21.38 -34.61
C VAL A 300 -8.81 22.06 -35.83
N ILE A 301 -10.05 21.71 -36.15
CA ILE A 301 -10.75 22.15 -37.37
C ILE A 301 -12.07 22.83 -36.99
N ASP A 302 -12.41 23.94 -37.66
CA ASP A 302 -13.74 24.54 -37.56
C ASP A 302 -14.75 23.78 -38.44
N ILE A 303 -15.84 23.32 -37.81
CA ILE A 303 -16.97 22.69 -38.49
C ILE A 303 -18.24 23.39 -38.02
N GLY A 304 -18.61 24.46 -38.71
CA GLY A 304 -19.88 25.16 -38.49
C GLY A 304 -19.97 25.82 -37.11
N ASN A 305 -18.95 26.62 -36.74
CA ASN A 305 -18.85 27.33 -35.46
C ASN A 305 -18.62 26.40 -34.25
N ARG A 306 -18.05 25.22 -34.50
CA ARG A 306 -17.66 24.24 -33.48
C ARG A 306 -16.30 23.67 -33.82
N ALA A 307 -15.45 23.52 -32.81
CA ALA A 307 -14.13 22.93 -32.98
C ALA A 307 -14.20 21.40 -32.89
N THR A 308 -13.55 20.71 -33.82
CA THR A 308 -13.31 19.27 -33.76
C THR A 308 -11.82 19.01 -33.61
N VAL A 309 -11.44 18.17 -32.63
CA VAL A 309 -10.04 17.85 -32.31
C VAL A 309 -9.73 16.39 -32.61
N THR A 310 -8.77 16.16 -33.50
CA THR A 310 -8.26 14.83 -33.87
C THR A 310 -6.79 14.72 -33.55
N CYS A 311 -6.41 13.78 -32.68
CA CYS A 311 -5.03 13.60 -32.24
C CYS A 311 -4.44 12.27 -32.72
N SER A 312 -3.15 12.33 -33.05
CA SER A 312 -2.33 11.16 -33.38
C SER A 312 -1.94 10.36 -32.13
N ASN A 313 -1.50 9.11 -32.34
CA ASN A 313 -0.90 8.30 -31.27
C ASN A 313 0.42 8.93 -30.82
N ILE A 314 0.74 8.78 -29.53
CA ILE A 314 2.00 9.30 -28.98
C ILE A 314 3.18 8.57 -29.61
N LYS A 315 4.14 9.34 -30.11
CA LYS A 315 5.42 8.85 -30.62
C LYS A 315 6.47 9.06 -29.54
N ARG A 316 7.32 8.05 -29.34
CA ARG A 316 8.55 8.18 -28.54
C ARG A 316 9.68 8.48 -29.51
N SER A 317 10.50 9.48 -29.24
CA SER A 317 11.72 9.70 -30.02
C SER A 317 12.62 8.46 -29.93
N LYS A 318 13.16 8.06 -31.08
CA LYS A 318 14.21 7.04 -31.09
C LYS A 318 15.53 7.71 -30.72
N PRO A 319 16.31 7.12 -29.81
CA PRO A 319 17.62 7.67 -29.47
C PRO A 319 18.50 7.77 -30.72
N GLY A 320 19.07 8.96 -30.98
CA GLY A 320 20.00 9.23 -32.08
C GLY A 320 19.38 9.79 -33.37
N GLU A 321 18.06 9.96 -33.45
CA GLU A 321 17.41 10.54 -34.64
C GLU A 321 17.37 12.08 -34.50
N LYS A 322 18.38 12.78 -35.05
CA LYS A 322 18.37 14.24 -35.16
C LYS A 322 17.05 14.68 -35.80
N GLN A 323 16.32 15.60 -35.17
CA GLN A 323 15.23 16.32 -35.83
C GLN A 323 15.82 17.03 -37.05
N ASN A 324 15.51 16.55 -38.25
CA ASN A 324 15.81 17.26 -39.48
C ASN A 324 14.98 18.55 -39.51
N GLY A 325 15.57 19.66 -39.11
CA GLY A 325 14.86 20.95 -39.14
C GLY A 325 15.47 22.11 -38.36
N ALA A 326 16.79 22.28 -38.31
CA ALA A 326 17.41 23.60 -38.09
C ALA A 326 18.88 23.54 -38.56
N ALA A 327 19.21 24.39 -39.54
CA ALA A 327 20.59 24.71 -39.88
C ALA A 327 21.09 25.80 -38.91
N GLY A 328 22.28 25.59 -38.33
CA GLY A 328 22.93 26.49 -37.36
C GLY A 328 22.50 26.15 -35.91
N ASP A 329 23.35 25.89 -34.94
CA ASP A 329 24.72 26.31 -34.76
C ASP A 329 25.57 25.29 -33.99
N SER A 330 26.87 25.48 -34.17
CA SER A 330 28.01 24.74 -33.67
C SER A 330 28.13 24.68 -32.15
N GLN A 331 28.60 23.53 -31.66
CA GLN A 331 29.58 23.32 -30.58
C GLN A 331 29.75 24.42 -29.52
N VAL A 332 29.45 24.09 -28.25
CA VAL A 332 30.42 23.99 -27.14
C VAL A 332 30.00 22.86 -26.21
#